data_AF-A0A954Z3R4-F1
#
_entry.id   AF-A0A954Z3R4-F1
#
_cell.length_a   1.000
_cell.length_b   1.000
_cell.length_c   1.000
_cell.angle_alpha   90.00
_cell.angle_beta   90.00
_cell.angle_gamma   90.00
#
_symmetry.space_group_name_H-M   'P 1'
#
loop_
_entity.id
_entity.type
_entity.pdbx_description
1 polymer ?
#
loop_
_entity_poly.entity_id
_entity_poly.type
_entity_poly.pdbx_seq_one_letter_code
_entity_poly.pdbx_strand_id
1 'polypeptide(L)'
;MPTRTRVWEIVEAARQGDRASRVFDIGILLLIFLNVLAVILDSVESIRTRWGPQFDAFETISVMVFTLEYAARIWACTADTRFRHPLTGRLRFVTQPMPIIDLLAIVPFYLPFLGFDLRSLRVLRLLRILRVAKIGRYY
;
A
#
# COMPACT_ATOMS: atom_id res chain seq x y z
N MET A 1 -5.89 -22.90 -13.04
CA MET A 1 -4.46 -22.69 -12.65
C MET A 1 -4.42 -22.34 -11.16
N PRO A 2 -3.96 -23.27 -10.30
CA PRO A 2 -4.08 -23.18 -8.84
C PRO A 2 -3.26 -22.05 -8.18
N THR A 3 -2.29 -21.46 -8.89
CA THR A 3 -1.41 -20.39 -8.36
C THR A 3 -2.12 -19.06 -8.14
N ARG A 4 -3.06 -18.67 -9.02
CA ARG A 4 -3.80 -17.40 -8.89
C ARG A 4 -4.79 -17.41 -7.73
N THR A 5 -5.42 -18.55 -7.50
CA THR A 5 -6.37 -18.75 -6.38
C THR A 5 -5.66 -18.67 -5.04
N ARG A 6 -4.46 -19.27 -4.90
CA ARG A 6 -3.62 -19.14 -3.69
C ARG A 6 -3.20 -17.71 -3.40
N VAL A 7 -2.77 -16.95 -4.41
CA VAL A 7 -2.41 -15.53 -4.22
C VAL A 7 -3.64 -14.70 -3.86
N TRP A 8 -4.79 -15.00 -4.46
CA TRP A 8 -6.05 -14.33 -4.09
C TRP A 8 -6.43 -14.58 -2.63
N GLU A 9 -6.34 -15.83 -2.18
CA GLU A 9 -6.62 -16.22 -0.79
C GLU A 9 -5.70 -15.53 0.23
N ILE A 10 -4.44 -15.28 -0.12
CA ILE A 10 -3.48 -14.60 0.75
C ILE A 10 -3.75 -13.08 0.80
N VAL A 11 -4.19 -12.47 -0.30
CA VAL A 11 -4.17 -11.00 -0.44
C VAL A 11 -5.56 -10.34 -0.27
N GLU A 12 -6.67 -11.06 -0.50
CA GLU A 12 -8.04 -10.49 -0.48
C GLU A 12 -8.58 -10.15 0.93
N ALA A 13 -7.79 -10.37 1.99
CA ALA A 13 -8.24 -10.26 3.38
C ALA A 13 -9.39 -11.23 3.71
N ALA A 14 -9.03 -12.24 4.49
CA ALA A 14 -9.92 -13.08 5.28
C ALA A 14 -10.87 -14.04 4.51
N ARG A 15 -10.32 -15.17 4.07
CA ARG A 15 -10.86 -16.43 4.61
C ARG A 15 -10.14 -16.71 5.93
N GLN A 16 -10.87 -16.57 7.03
CA GLN A 16 -10.40 -16.89 8.39
C GLN A 16 -9.85 -18.34 8.41
N GLY A 17 -8.53 -18.52 8.44
CA GLY A 17 -7.93 -19.86 8.60
C GLY A 17 -6.47 -20.05 8.19
N ASP A 18 -5.91 -19.23 7.28
CA ASP A 18 -4.53 -19.46 6.79
C ASP A 18 -3.48 -18.68 7.61
N ARG A 19 -2.44 -19.40 8.08
CA ARG A 19 -1.30 -18.82 8.81
C ARG A 19 -0.48 -17.88 7.93
N ALA A 20 -0.36 -18.17 6.62
CA ALA A 20 0.39 -17.33 5.69
C ALA A 20 -0.27 -15.96 5.48
N SER A 21 -1.60 -15.95 5.33
CA SER A 21 -2.39 -14.70 5.25
C SER A 21 -2.21 -13.86 6.52
N ARG A 22 -2.29 -14.48 7.70
CA ARG A 22 -2.14 -13.75 8.97
C ARG A 22 -0.77 -13.11 9.14
N VAL A 23 0.30 -13.80 8.76
CA VAL A 23 1.67 -13.24 8.82
C VAL A 23 1.81 -12.07 7.85
N PHE A 24 1.25 -12.19 6.64
CA PHE A 24 1.23 -11.11 5.67
C PHE A 24 0.48 -9.88 6.18
N ASP A 25 -0.73 -10.07 6.72
CA ASP A 25 -1.57 -8.99 7.26
C ASP A 25 -0.87 -8.26 8.41
N ILE A 26 -0.28 -9.01 9.36
CA ILE A 26 0.51 -8.44 10.47
C ILE A 26 1.71 -7.67 9.93
N GLY A 27 2.40 -8.21 8.92
CA GLY A 27 3.54 -7.54 8.30
C GLY A 27 3.17 -6.20 7.66
N ILE A 28 2.05 -6.15 6.92
CA ILE A 28 1.55 -4.91 6.32
C ILE A 28 1.11 -3.91 7.40
N LEU A 29 0.42 -4.37 8.44
CA LEU A 29 -0.01 -3.51 9.54
C LEU A 29 1.19 -2.90 10.29
N LEU A 30 2.20 -3.72 10.58
CA LEU A 30 3.44 -3.28 11.22
C LEU A 30 4.20 -2.28 10.34
N LEU A 31 4.23 -2.50 9.02
CA LEU A 31 4.85 -1.57 8.08
C LEU A 31 4.11 -0.22 8.02
N ILE A 32 2.77 -0.23 8.08
CA ILE A 32 1.96 1.00 8.18
C ILE A 32 2.30 1.74 9.48
N PHE A 33 2.33 1.03 10.61
CA PHE A 33 2.67 1.64 11.90
C PHE A 33 4.07 2.28 11.90
N LEU A 34 5.08 1.55 11.39
CA LEU A 34 6.44 2.09 11.27
C LEU A 34 6.52 3.28 10.31
N ASN A 35 5.71 3.31 9.25
CA ASN A 35 5.60 4.48 8.37
C ASN A 35 5.08 5.71 9.10
N VAL A 36 4.05 5.55 9.91
CA VAL A 36 3.53 6.66 10.73
C VAL A 36 4.60 7.15 11.70
N LEU A 37 5.27 6.23 12.38
CA LEU A 37 6.36 6.59 13.30
C LEU A 37 7.50 7.31 12.58
N ALA A 38 7.91 6.82 11.40
CA ALA A 38 8.93 7.45 10.58
C ALA A 38 8.52 8.88 10.19
N VAL A 39 7.28 9.10 9.75
CA VAL A 39 6.77 10.45 9.41
C VAL A 39 6.80 11.39 10.61
N ILE A 40 6.44 10.89 11.80
CA ILE A 40 6.49 11.69 13.04
C ILE A 40 7.94 12.06 13.38
N LEU A 41 8.87 11.09 13.34
CA LEU A 41 10.29 11.35 13.65
C LEU A 41 10.93 12.29 12.61
N ASP A 42 10.58 12.12 11.34
CA ASP A 42 11.05 12.91 10.21
C ASP A 42 10.49 14.34 10.19
N SER A 43 9.48 14.63 11.04
CA SER A 43 8.98 15.99 11.27
C SER A 43 9.87 16.82 12.22
N VAL A 44 10.75 16.16 12.98
CA VAL A 44 11.66 16.81 13.92
C VAL A 44 12.98 17.16 13.20
N GLU A 45 13.29 18.45 13.08
CA GLU A 45 14.45 18.94 12.31
C GLU A 45 15.79 18.34 12.80
N SER A 46 15.97 18.22 14.11
CA SER A 46 17.19 17.64 14.69
C SER A 46 17.37 16.15 14.36
N ILE A 47 16.29 15.42 14.13
CA ILE A 47 16.33 14.01 13.72
C ILE A 47 16.52 13.94 12.20
N ARG A 48 15.78 14.73 11.42
CA ARG A 48 15.87 14.77 9.96
C ARG A 48 17.27 15.13 9.47
N THR A 49 17.93 16.10 10.09
CA THR A 49 19.31 16.50 9.72
C THR A 49 20.32 15.36 9.87
N ARG A 50 20.06 14.39 10.76
CA ARG A 50 20.94 13.24 11.01
C ARG A 50 20.51 11.95 10.30
N TRP A 51 19.20 11.74 10.11
CA TRP A 51 18.61 10.48 9.64
C TRP A 51 17.74 10.61 8.39
N GLY A 52 17.69 11.79 7.75
CA GLY A 52 16.87 12.06 6.57
C GLY A 52 17.01 11.00 5.46
N PRO A 53 18.23 10.66 5.00
CA PRO A 53 18.42 9.64 3.98
C PRO A 53 17.84 8.27 4.35
N GLN A 54 17.88 7.91 5.63
CA GLN A 54 17.33 6.65 6.14
C GLN A 54 15.80 6.65 6.12
N PHE A 55 15.16 7.79 6.42
CA PHE A 55 13.71 7.94 6.27
C PHE A 55 13.27 7.87 4.81
N ASP A 56 14.01 8.52 3.90
CA ASP A 56 13.72 8.47 2.46
C ASP A 56 13.89 7.04 1.89
N ALA A 57 14.93 6.32 2.32
CA ALA A 57 15.14 4.92 1.96
C ALA A 57 14.03 4.02 2.52
N PHE A 58 13.68 4.17 3.80
CA PHE A 58 12.61 3.42 4.43
C PHE A 58 11.26 3.67 3.75
N GLU A 59 10.97 4.92 3.41
CA GLU A 59 9.76 5.26 2.67
C GLU A 59 9.73 4.58 1.30
N THR A 60 10.83 4.66 0.55
CA THR A 60 10.95 4.05 -0.78
C THR A 60 10.70 2.54 -0.71
N ILE A 61 11.33 1.84 0.24
CA ILE A 61 11.11 0.40 0.46
C ILE A 61 9.65 0.12 0.82
N SER A 62 9.08 0.91 1.71
CA SER A 62 7.68 0.74 2.14
C SER A 62 6.69 0.91 1.00
N VAL A 63 6.90 1.91 0.15
CA VAL A 63 6.07 2.14 -1.04
C VAL A 63 6.23 0.99 -2.02
N MET A 64 7.45 0.49 -2.26
CA MET A 64 7.64 -0.69 -3.10
C MET A 64 6.84 -1.89 -2.59
N VAL A 65 6.86 -2.15 -1.28
CA VAL A 65 6.07 -3.23 -0.67
C VAL A 65 4.57 -3.01 -0.87
N PHE A 66 4.04 -1.81 -0.62
CA PHE A 66 2.62 -1.52 -0.84
C PHE A 66 2.21 -1.58 -2.31
N THR A 67 3.07 -1.15 -3.23
CA THR A 67 2.84 -1.25 -4.67
C THR A 67 2.81 -2.71 -5.11
N LEU A 68 3.73 -3.55 -4.63
CA LEU A 68 3.74 -4.99 -4.91
C LEU A 68 2.49 -5.67 -4.35
N GLU A 69 2.09 -5.32 -3.12
CA GLU A 69 0.85 -5.81 -2.50
C GLU A 69 -0.39 -5.43 -3.32
N TYR A 70 -0.47 -4.18 -3.78
CA TYR A 70 -1.56 -3.70 -4.63
C TYR A 70 -1.59 -4.39 -6.00
N ALA A 71 -0.43 -4.54 -6.64
CA ALA A 71 -0.30 -5.24 -7.92
C ALA A 71 -0.68 -6.73 -7.80
N ALA A 72 -0.29 -7.39 -6.70
CA ALA A 72 -0.67 -8.76 -6.40
C ALA A 72 -2.20 -8.90 -6.31
N ARG A 73 -2.90 -7.95 -5.67
CA ARG A 73 -4.38 -7.93 -5.65
C ARG A 73 -4.99 -7.83 -7.03
N ILE A 74 -4.56 -6.86 -7.84
CA ILE A 74 -5.09 -6.68 -9.20
C ILE A 74 -4.85 -7.91 -10.06
N TRP A 75 -3.69 -8.56 -9.91
CA TRP A 75 -3.39 -9.77 -10.66
C TRP A 75 -4.25 -10.97 -10.24
N ALA A 76 -4.50 -11.09 -8.94
CA ALA A 76 -5.22 -12.19 -8.32
C ALA A 76 -6.75 -12.02 -8.36
N CYS A 77 -7.30 -10.81 -8.51
CA CYS A 77 -8.75 -10.56 -8.48
C CYS A 77 -9.56 -11.32 -9.51
N THR A 78 -8.95 -11.62 -10.66
CA THR A 78 -9.58 -12.46 -11.70
C THR A 78 -9.85 -13.91 -11.27
N ALA A 79 -9.34 -14.34 -10.11
CA ALA A 79 -9.68 -15.63 -9.49
C ALA A 79 -11.07 -15.63 -8.83
N ASP A 80 -11.59 -14.48 -8.42
CA ASP A 80 -12.96 -14.34 -7.92
C ASP A 80 -13.96 -14.43 -9.09
N THR A 81 -15.06 -15.16 -8.89
CA THR A 81 -16.14 -15.28 -9.88
C THR A 81 -16.74 -13.92 -10.24
N ARG A 82 -16.72 -12.97 -9.30
CA ARG A 82 -17.15 -11.59 -9.51
C ARG A 82 -16.27 -10.90 -10.57
N PHE A 83 -14.94 -11.01 -10.50
CA PHE A 83 -14.02 -10.26 -11.36
C PHE A 83 -13.35 -11.10 -12.45
N ARG A 84 -13.97 -12.22 -12.85
CA ARG A 84 -13.43 -13.20 -13.80
C ARG A 84 -12.91 -12.63 -15.12
N HIS A 85 -13.53 -11.57 -15.63
CA HIS A 85 -13.13 -11.02 -16.93
C HIS A 85 -11.78 -10.28 -16.81
N PRO A 86 -10.78 -10.59 -17.66
CA PRO A 86 -9.39 -10.16 -17.45
C PRO A 86 -9.18 -8.64 -17.48
N LEU A 87 -9.99 -7.90 -18.26
CA LEU A 87 -9.89 -6.44 -18.35
C LEU A 87 -10.98 -5.74 -17.53
N THR A 88 -12.25 -5.95 -17.88
CA THR A 88 -13.39 -5.33 -17.18
C THR A 88 -13.52 -5.74 -15.71
N GLY A 89 -13.15 -6.97 -15.35
CA GLY A 89 -13.14 -7.44 -13.96
C GLY A 89 -12.09 -6.73 -13.11
N ARG A 90 -10.87 -6.55 -13.65
CA ARG A 90 -9.81 -5.79 -12.99
C ARG A 90 -10.19 -4.32 -12.82
N LEU A 91 -10.74 -3.71 -13.86
CA LEU A 91 -11.18 -2.31 -13.80
C LEU A 91 -12.24 -2.12 -12.70
N ARG A 92 -13.22 -3.03 -12.65
CA ARG A 92 -14.28 -3.01 -11.63
C ARG A 92 -13.74 -3.22 -10.21
N PHE A 93 -12.68 -4.02 -10.05
CA PHE A 93 -11.99 -4.18 -8.78
C PHE A 93 -11.28 -2.89 -8.36
N VAL A 94 -10.49 -2.28 -9.25
CA VAL A 94 -9.75 -1.04 -8.95
C VAL A 94 -10.69 0.12 -8.59
N THR A 95 -11.92 0.13 -9.11
CA THR A 95 -12.95 1.13 -8.75
C THR A 95 -13.64 0.88 -7.41
N GLN A 96 -13.33 -0.21 -6.70
CA GLN A 96 -13.89 -0.46 -5.37
C GLN A 96 -13.22 0.43 -4.32
N PRO A 97 -13.95 0.85 -3.26
CA PRO A 97 -13.44 1.78 -2.26
C PRO A 97 -12.15 1.30 -1.57
N MET A 98 -12.04 0.00 -1.31
CA MET A 98 -10.86 -0.60 -0.67
C MET A 98 -9.58 -0.53 -1.54
N PRO A 99 -9.58 -1.02 -2.79
CA PRO A 99 -8.47 -0.80 -3.74
C PRO A 99 -8.16 0.68 -4.02
N ILE A 100 -9.15 1.57 -3.96
CA ILE A 100 -8.91 3.01 -4.09
C ILE A 100 -8.09 3.53 -2.91
N ILE A 101 -8.40 3.13 -1.67
CA ILE A 101 -7.62 3.50 -0.48
C ILE A 101 -6.16 3.04 -0.61
N ASP A 102 -5.95 1.81 -1.10
CA ASP A 102 -4.60 1.27 -1.32
C ASP A 102 -3.82 2.10 -2.35
N LEU A 103 -4.49 2.52 -3.43
CA LEU A 103 -3.90 3.38 -4.45
C LEU A 103 -3.54 4.75 -3.87
N LEU A 104 -4.45 5.38 -3.14
CA LEU A 104 -4.23 6.68 -2.48
C LEU A 104 -3.07 6.65 -1.48
N ALA A 105 -2.79 5.49 -0.87
CA ALA A 105 -1.66 5.31 0.04
C ALA A 105 -0.28 5.33 -0.65
N ILE A 106 -0.20 4.93 -1.92
CA ILE A 106 1.05 4.87 -2.70
C ILE A 106 1.24 6.06 -3.65
N VAL A 107 0.14 6.65 -4.16
CA VAL A 107 0.16 7.74 -5.15
C VAL A 107 1.03 8.94 -4.76
N PRO A 108 1.00 9.46 -3.51
CA PRO A 108 1.81 10.62 -3.12
C PRO A 108 3.31 10.47 -3.38
N PHE A 109 3.84 9.24 -3.36
CA PHE A 109 5.24 8.94 -3.65
C PHE A 109 5.56 9.03 -5.15
N TYR A 110 4.61 8.66 -6.03
CA TYR A 110 4.84 8.63 -7.47
C TYR A 110 4.60 9.98 -8.16
N LEU A 111 3.76 10.85 -7.58
CA LEU A 111 3.47 12.19 -8.11
C LEU A 111 4.72 13.05 -8.45
N PRO A 112 5.76 13.13 -7.59
CA PRO A 112 7.00 13.84 -7.90
C PRO A 112 7.62 13.43 -9.24
N PHE A 113 7.62 12.12 -9.53
CA PHE A 113 8.23 11.56 -10.73
C PHE A 113 7.43 11.83 -12.01
N LEU A 114 6.15 12.20 -11.87
CA LEU A 114 5.27 12.57 -12.98
C LEU A 114 5.36 14.07 -13.34
N GLY A 115 6.26 14.83 -12.71
CA GLY A 115 6.48 16.25 -12.99
C GLY A 115 5.61 17.20 -12.17
N PHE A 116 5.01 16.73 -11.06
CA PHE A 116 4.32 17.62 -10.12
C PHE A 116 5.33 18.48 -9.36
N ASP A 117 5.06 19.79 -9.28
CA ASP A 117 5.98 20.84 -8.86
C ASP A 117 6.61 20.61 -7.47
N LEU A 118 7.88 21.02 -7.29
CA LEU A 118 8.66 20.83 -6.06
C LEU A 118 8.00 21.47 -4.83
N ARG A 119 7.22 22.53 -5.06
CA ARG A 119 6.44 23.22 -4.02
C ARG A 119 5.31 22.34 -3.47
N SER A 120 4.72 21.49 -4.32
CA SER A 120 3.71 20.51 -3.92
C SER A 120 4.31 19.36 -3.10
N LEU A 121 5.60 19.05 -3.24
CA LEU A 121 6.29 17.98 -2.50
C LEU A 121 6.15 18.10 -0.98
N ARG A 122 6.03 19.32 -0.45
CA ARG A 122 5.81 19.54 0.99
C ARG A 122 4.44 19.04 1.44
N VAL A 123 3.40 19.28 0.64
CA VAL A 123 2.04 18.80 0.92
C VAL A 123 1.94 17.30 0.63
N LEU A 124 2.57 16.82 -0.45
CA LEU A 124 2.60 15.40 -0.80
C LEU A 124 3.26 14.54 0.28
N ARG A 125 4.25 15.09 1.01
CA ARG A 125 4.82 14.45 2.20
C ARG A 125 3.79 14.21 3.31
N LEU A 126 2.89 15.16 3.54
CA LEU A 126 1.83 15.02 4.54
C LEU A 126 0.76 14.02 4.11
N LEU A 127 0.48 13.90 2.80
CA LEU A 127 -0.46 12.92 2.26
C LEU A 127 -0.03 11.47 2.51
N ARG A 128 1.22 11.21 2.88
CA ARG A 128 1.67 9.86 3.29
C ARG A 128 0.91 9.35 4.51
N ILE A 129 0.31 10.23 5.34
CA ILE A 129 -0.56 9.83 6.45
C ILE A 129 -1.80 9.05 5.96
N LEU A 130 -2.21 9.22 4.70
CA LEU A 130 -3.30 8.46 4.09
C LEU A 130 -3.02 6.95 4.07
N ARG A 131 -1.75 6.52 4.20
CA ARG A 131 -1.39 5.10 4.37
C ARG A 131 -2.09 4.46 5.58
N VAL A 132 -2.41 5.25 6.62
CA VAL A 132 -3.19 4.81 7.80
C VAL A 132 -4.59 4.35 7.43
N ALA A 133 -5.20 4.90 6.37
CA ALA A 133 -6.52 4.48 5.93
C ALA A 133 -6.57 3.00 5.53
N LYS A 134 -5.42 2.38 5.19
CA LYS A 134 -5.33 0.93 4.94
C LYS A 134 -5.62 0.07 6.18
N ILE A 135 -5.51 0.62 7.40
CA ILE A 135 -5.77 -0.13 8.64
C ILE A 135 -7.22 -0.64 8.70
N GLY A 136 -8.18 0.15 8.19
CA GLY A 136 -9.60 -0.22 8.19
C GLY A 136 -9.96 -1.44 7.33
N ARG A 137 -9.00 -2.06 6.63
CA ARG A 137 -9.20 -3.37 5.98
C ARG A 137 -8.82 -4.56 6.86
N TYR A 138 -7.97 -4.34 7.86
CA TYR A 138 -7.44 -5.39 8.73
C TYR A 138 -8.19 -5.50 10.07
N TYR A 139 -9.22 -4.67 10.27
CA TYR A 139 -10.09 -4.61 11.45
C TYR A 139 -11.54 -4.55 11.00
#